data_AF-A0A8T1X0W0-F1
#
_entry.id   AF-A0A8T1X0W0-F1
#
_cell.length_a   1.000
_cell.length_b   1.000
_cell.length_c   1.000
_cell.angle_alpha   90.00
_cell.angle_beta   90.00
_cell.angle_gamma   90.00
#
_symmetry.space_group_name_H-M   'P 1'
#
loop_
_entity.id
_entity.type
_entity.pdbx_description
1 polymer ?
#
loop_
_entity_poly.entity_id
_entity_poly.type
_entity_poly.pdbx_seq_one_letter_code
_entity_poly.pdbx_strand_id
1 'polypeptide(L)'
;MTRRVDHLLLSRAPQAVVIAAPSASDVSATTSSSVAIDHRRDSTQPVDDEDVDKFELKLGGEIQVPVTKMADVRASPVGGSDYVYEKQDMKTASMASTRASTTTTAGAIEAKIKSLASYLKSVSSGIRRRGMAFDRARLTQAYYRRSVPAPAAKRTKLNVIVSRHSSGEHQTTLSWDDLNELDRVSCGGSNEVMSATPTSRKRGRPSEIFCEGEIRQICVRCEVPAQYIDQVVQIVQTTFGTPELDVIALEEFMPGNVVVFVGMLIFESIDCGEEFLDLSVLPSFLKDIQERYDGNMPFHNATHAADVMHTLFMMLWNTSLGEKISLHNQVGALLAAVMHDVEHVGLTNDFLIKTNHPIALKYPTKAPMESKHMDLALQAVVDPRFNILSKMSTIHQEQVLAVVRETISATALIYQPELLAEVSNTTPEEWKMLEDEDIVLPQNLQIRSLRIAMHVSDISQTMKPFANHQKWVFRLNDEHYKQGELDEREHLCVSPSFCFKDLWTFERFLGSQVCFLKKVALPAVVALNGIPWLDVNELVNGIEKNIAEWEKQEAASAH
;
A
#
# COMPACT_ATOMS: atom_id res chain seq x y z
N MET A 1 11.45 34.03 -20.83
CA MET A 1 12.91 34.24 -20.68
C MET A 1 13.44 33.17 -19.73
N THR A 2 14.20 32.25 -20.30
CA THR A 2 14.87 31.08 -19.71
C THR A 2 16.17 31.46 -18.99
N ARG A 3 16.45 30.89 -17.82
CA ARG A 3 17.81 30.63 -17.26
C ARG A 3 17.72 29.39 -16.37
N ARG A 4 18.06 28.19 -16.87
CA ARG A 4 19.40 27.55 -16.94
C ARG A 4 20.08 27.38 -15.58
N VAL A 5 20.08 26.14 -15.12
CA VAL A 5 20.92 25.53 -14.09
C VAL A 5 21.94 24.67 -14.83
N ASP A 6 23.23 24.85 -14.56
CA ASP A 6 24.31 23.96 -14.96
C ASP A 6 25.43 24.00 -13.92
N HIS A 7 26.10 22.85 -13.77
CA HIS A 7 27.34 22.53 -13.01
C HIS A 7 27.15 22.13 -11.52
N LEU A 8 27.74 21.06 -10.99
CA LEU A 8 28.91 20.26 -11.39
C LEU A 8 28.85 18.84 -10.75
N LEU A 9 29.07 17.81 -11.58
CA LEU A 9 29.46 16.45 -11.18
C LEU A 9 30.98 16.42 -10.94
N LEU A 10 31.43 15.94 -9.78
CA LEU A 10 32.81 15.48 -9.57
C LEU A 10 32.81 14.15 -8.81
N SER A 11 33.32 13.15 -9.51
CA SER A 11 33.52 11.76 -9.10
C SER A 11 34.70 11.62 -8.12
N ARG A 12 34.56 10.74 -7.13
CA ARG A 12 35.68 10.16 -6.38
C ARG A 12 35.54 8.64 -6.38
N ALA A 13 36.57 7.96 -6.89
CA ALA A 13 36.70 6.51 -6.92
C ALA A 13 37.12 5.96 -5.53
N PRO A 14 36.69 4.74 -5.13
CA PRO A 14 37.23 4.07 -3.96
C PRO A 14 38.43 3.17 -4.30
N GLN A 15 39.43 3.21 -3.42
CA GLN A 15 40.66 2.40 -3.46
C GLN A 15 40.40 0.97 -2.96
N ALA A 16 40.98 -0.01 -3.65
CA ALA A 16 40.95 -1.42 -3.28
C ALA A 16 42.00 -1.76 -2.20
N VAL A 17 41.60 -2.52 -1.19
CA VAL A 17 42.49 -3.11 -0.17
C VAL A 17 42.57 -4.62 -0.42
N VAL A 18 43.80 -5.10 -0.61
CA VAL A 18 44.17 -6.50 -0.81
C VAL A 18 44.50 -7.11 0.56
N ILE A 19 43.90 -8.26 0.90
CA ILE A 19 44.38 -9.11 2.00
C ILE A 19 44.52 -10.55 1.49
N ALA A 20 45.71 -11.09 1.72
CA ALA A 20 46.19 -12.40 1.27
C ALA A 20 45.66 -13.56 2.11
N ALA A 21 45.51 -14.73 1.48
CA ALA A 21 45.25 -16.01 2.14
C ALA A 21 46.53 -16.89 2.12
N PRO A 22 46.79 -17.70 3.16
CA PRO A 22 47.88 -18.66 3.16
C PRO A 22 47.46 -20.07 2.69
N SER A 23 48.46 -20.76 2.14
CA SER A 23 48.50 -22.09 1.53
C SER A 23 48.62 -23.27 2.51
N ALA A 24 48.08 -24.43 2.13
CA ALA A 24 48.59 -25.82 2.33
C ALA A 24 47.45 -26.79 1.96
N SER A 25 47.60 -28.01 1.44
CA SER A 25 48.65 -28.81 0.81
C SER A 25 47.94 -30.15 0.44
N ASP A 26 48.29 -30.71 -0.73
CA ASP A 26 48.17 -32.10 -1.21
C ASP A 26 47.37 -33.15 -0.43
N VAL A 27 46.50 -33.92 -1.12
CA VAL A 27 46.62 -35.39 -1.30
C VAL A 27 45.87 -35.82 -2.60
N SER A 28 46.49 -36.76 -3.33
CA SER A 28 46.05 -37.57 -4.48
C SER A 28 44.71 -38.34 -4.25
N ALA A 29 44.00 -38.93 -5.21
CA ALA A 29 44.42 -39.78 -6.33
C ALA A 29 43.24 -40.08 -7.30
N THR A 30 43.57 -40.35 -8.59
CA THR A 30 43.09 -41.44 -9.48
C THR A 30 41.59 -41.84 -9.48
N THR A 31 40.82 -41.96 -10.57
CA THR A 31 41.05 -42.67 -11.85
C THR A 31 39.91 -42.41 -12.86
N SER A 32 40.30 -42.19 -14.12
CA SER A 32 39.86 -42.87 -15.36
C SER A 32 38.40 -42.87 -15.88
N SER A 33 38.31 -42.36 -17.14
CA SER A 33 37.55 -42.85 -18.32
C SER A 33 36.02 -42.73 -18.29
N SER A 34 35.29 -42.45 -19.36
CA SER A 34 35.59 -42.25 -20.79
C SER A 34 34.33 -41.71 -21.49
N VAL A 35 34.57 -40.82 -22.43
CA VAL A 35 33.82 -40.46 -23.66
C VAL A 35 32.66 -41.38 -24.07
N ALA A 36 31.49 -40.79 -24.36
CA ALA A 36 30.72 -41.06 -25.58
C ALA A 36 29.67 -39.95 -25.81
N ILE A 37 29.86 -39.22 -26.91
CA ILE A 37 28.87 -38.33 -27.53
C ILE A 37 28.07 -39.18 -28.51
N ASP A 38 26.74 -39.09 -28.52
CA ASP A 38 26.00 -39.38 -29.75
C ASP A 38 24.82 -38.40 -29.94
N HIS A 39 24.73 -37.89 -31.15
CA HIS A 39 23.72 -36.98 -31.66
C HIS A 39 22.66 -37.79 -32.38
N ARG A 40 21.37 -37.47 -32.20
CA ARG A 40 20.40 -37.57 -33.31
C ARG A 40 19.13 -36.75 -33.07
N ARG A 41 18.82 -35.94 -34.09
CA ARG A 41 17.54 -35.28 -34.36
C ARG A 41 16.50 -36.33 -34.78
N ASP A 42 15.23 -36.14 -34.41
CA ASP A 42 14.13 -36.23 -35.39
C ASP A 42 12.84 -35.54 -34.89
N SER A 43 11.86 -35.47 -35.77
CA SER A 43 10.92 -34.38 -36.00
C SER A 43 9.45 -34.73 -35.63
N THR A 44 8.68 -33.70 -35.26
CA THR A 44 7.24 -33.44 -35.57
C THR A 44 6.13 -34.45 -35.22
N GLN A 45 5.15 -34.03 -34.39
CA GLN A 45 3.69 -33.85 -34.70
C GLN A 45 2.83 -33.71 -33.40
N PRO A 46 1.61 -33.13 -33.48
CA PRO A 46 0.98 -32.35 -32.41
C PRO A 46 0.13 -33.19 -31.44
N VAL A 47 -0.08 -32.69 -30.22
CA VAL A 47 -0.97 -33.30 -29.21
C VAL A 47 -1.97 -32.26 -28.76
N ASP A 48 -3.23 -32.71 -28.71
CA ASP A 48 -4.44 -31.98 -28.35
C ASP A 48 -4.34 -31.28 -26.97
N ASP A 49 -4.68 -29.98 -26.93
CA ASP A 49 -4.79 -29.18 -25.71
C ASP A 49 -6.21 -29.34 -25.10
N GLU A 50 -6.38 -30.39 -24.30
CA GLU A 50 -7.39 -30.42 -23.23
C GLU A 50 -6.70 -30.95 -21.96
N ASP A 51 -6.01 -30.06 -21.24
CA ASP A 51 -5.75 -30.11 -19.78
C ASP A 51 -4.61 -29.15 -19.39
N VAL A 52 -4.87 -27.84 -19.35
CA VAL A 52 -3.98 -26.88 -18.70
C VAL A 52 -4.81 -25.81 -18.00
N ASP A 53 -5.01 -25.95 -16.69
CA ASP A 53 -5.03 -24.83 -15.73
C ASP A 53 -5.05 -25.39 -14.30
N LYS A 54 -3.97 -26.08 -13.94
CA LYS A 54 -3.60 -26.28 -12.53
C LYS A 54 -2.90 -25.02 -12.05
N PHE A 55 -3.52 -24.31 -11.11
CA PHE A 55 -2.90 -23.26 -10.32
C PHE A 55 -1.66 -23.81 -9.61
N GLU A 56 -0.48 -23.64 -10.21
CA GLU A 56 0.81 -23.71 -9.52
C GLU A 56 1.36 -22.29 -9.41
N LEU A 57 1.19 -21.68 -8.24
CA LEU A 57 2.14 -20.68 -7.75
C LEU A 57 3.47 -21.43 -7.56
N LYS A 58 4.32 -21.44 -8.60
CA LYS A 58 5.67 -21.99 -8.52
C LYS A 58 6.53 -21.12 -7.60
N LEU A 59 6.49 -21.44 -6.31
CA LEU A 59 7.53 -21.09 -5.35
C LEU A 59 8.83 -21.78 -5.81
N GLY A 60 9.81 -20.96 -6.17
CA GLY A 60 10.98 -21.36 -6.95
C GLY A 60 11.81 -22.48 -6.32
N GLY A 61 12.08 -23.51 -7.11
CA GLY A 61 13.10 -24.52 -6.87
C GLY A 61 14.49 -24.03 -7.27
N GLU A 62 15.48 -24.46 -6.51
CA GLU A 62 16.92 -24.17 -6.64
C GLU A 62 17.51 -24.63 -7.97
N ILE A 63 18.23 -23.76 -8.70
CA ILE A 63 19.28 -24.18 -9.63
C ILE A 63 20.47 -23.21 -9.56
N GLN A 64 21.65 -23.81 -9.43
CA GLN A 64 22.98 -23.24 -9.33
C GLN A 64 23.45 -22.56 -10.63
N VAL A 65 24.21 -21.47 -10.45
CA VAL A 65 24.95 -20.74 -11.49
C VAL A 65 26.17 -21.54 -11.97
N PRO A 66 26.52 -21.43 -13.26
CA PRO A 66 27.95 -21.21 -13.57
C PRO A 66 28.18 -20.06 -14.57
N VAL A 67 29.32 -19.39 -14.35
CA VAL A 67 29.83 -18.21 -15.06
C VAL A 67 30.92 -18.59 -16.08
N THR A 68 31.11 -17.71 -17.08
CA THR A 68 32.25 -17.47 -18.01
C THR A 68 32.36 -18.21 -19.35
N LYS A 69 32.45 -17.43 -20.45
CA LYS A 69 33.74 -16.97 -21.02
C LYS A 69 33.58 -15.82 -22.05
N MET A 70 34.54 -14.88 -22.00
CA MET A 70 34.80 -13.81 -22.96
C MET A 70 35.57 -14.30 -24.21
N ALA A 71 35.44 -13.58 -25.34
CA ALA A 71 36.51 -13.39 -26.33
C ALA A 71 36.32 -12.11 -27.20
N ASP A 72 37.20 -11.14 -26.92
CA ASP A 72 37.90 -10.10 -27.69
C ASP A 72 37.68 -9.73 -29.19
N VAL A 73 37.57 -8.40 -29.41
CA VAL A 73 38.43 -7.48 -30.23
C VAL A 73 38.34 -7.46 -31.78
N ARG A 74 37.95 -6.31 -32.41
CA ARG A 74 38.84 -5.24 -32.99
C ARG A 74 38.16 -4.30 -34.03
N ALA A 75 38.41 -2.99 -33.85
CA ALA A 75 38.71 -1.86 -34.78
C ALA A 75 37.81 -1.43 -35.98
N SER A 76 37.57 -0.11 -36.00
CA SER A 76 37.09 0.81 -37.08
C SER A 76 38.09 0.98 -38.25
N PRO A 77 37.81 1.72 -39.37
CA PRO A 77 37.61 3.19 -39.38
C PRO A 77 36.74 3.88 -40.51
N VAL A 78 36.24 5.08 -40.18
CA VAL A 78 36.23 6.39 -40.92
C VAL A 78 35.40 6.66 -42.21
N GLY A 79 34.70 7.82 -42.17
CA GLY A 79 34.38 8.76 -43.29
C GLY A 79 32.89 9.11 -43.40
N GLY A 80 32.35 10.33 -43.51
CA GLY A 80 32.82 11.73 -43.64
C GLY A 80 31.72 12.55 -44.38
N SER A 81 31.46 13.81 -43.97
CA SER A 81 30.70 14.89 -44.67
C SER A 81 29.21 14.66 -45.06
N ASP A 82 28.27 15.60 -45.18
CA ASP A 82 28.24 17.08 -45.17
C ASP A 82 26.79 17.58 -44.93
N TYR A 83 26.67 18.82 -44.45
CA TYR A 83 25.42 19.60 -44.27
C TYR A 83 25.08 20.42 -45.53
N VAL A 84 23.79 20.53 -45.90
CA VAL A 84 23.25 21.67 -46.69
C VAL A 84 21.86 22.07 -46.19
N TYR A 85 21.67 23.39 -46.04
CA TYR A 85 20.45 24.13 -45.65
C TYR A 85 19.68 24.57 -46.91
N GLU A 86 18.34 24.69 -46.84
CA GLU A 86 17.59 25.58 -47.74
C GLU A 86 16.39 26.25 -47.03
N LYS A 87 16.27 27.57 -47.27
CA LYS A 87 15.25 28.52 -46.80
C LYS A 87 14.16 28.68 -47.85
N GLN A 88 12.94 29.05 -47.45
CA GLN A 88 12.06 29.89 -48.29
C GLN A 88 11.11 30.78 -47.47
N ASP A 89 10.97 32.02 -47.95
CA ASP A 89 10.42 33.21 -47.30
C ASP A 89 8.91 33.45 -47.52
N MET A 90 8.34 34.29 -46.65
CA MET A 90 6.98 34.87 -46.69
C MET A 90 6.81 35.99 -47.74
N LYS A 91 5.57 36.21 -48.19
CA LYS A 91 5.09 37.47 -48.77
C LYS A 91 3.73 37.91 -48.21
N THR A 92 3.60 39.23 -48.13
CA THR A 92 2.56 40.09 -47.53
C THR A 92 1.44 40.48 -48.51
N ALA A 93 0.28 40.92 -47.99
CA ALA A 93 -0.62 41.86 -48.68
C ALA A 93 -1.54 42.63 -47.70
N SER A 94 -1.91 43.85 -48.12
CA SER A 94 -2.35 45.02 -47.34
C SER A 94 -3.86 45.31 -47.40
N MET A 95 -4.28 46.23 -46.53
CA MET A 95 -5.62 46.78 -46.21
C MET A 95 -6.39 47.51 -47.33
N ALA A 96 -7.72 47.61 -47.16
CA ALA A 96 -8.54 48.76 -47.57
C ALA A 96 -9.70 49.02 -46.58
N SER A 97 -10.06 50.30 -46.45
CA SER A 97 -10.94 50.92 -45.45
C SER A 97 -12.37 51.17 -45.98
N THR A 98 -13.38 51.13 -45.12
CA THR A 98 -14.62 51.92 -45.31
C THR A 98 -15.29 52.22 -43.96
N ARG A 99 -15.80 53.46 -43.83
CA ARG A 99 -16.27 54.13 -42.62
C ARG A 99 -17.78 54.36 -42.74
N ALA A 100 -18.62 53.92 -41.79
CA ALA A 100 -19.90 54.54 -41.40
C ALA A 100 -20.66 53.74 -40.33
N SER A 101 -21.48 54.46 -39.53
CA SER A 101 -22.58 53.98 -38.66
C SER A 101 -22.25 53.60 -37.20
N THR A 102 -21.89 54.61 -36.41
CA THR A 102 -22.01 54.64 -34.95
C THR A 102 -23.46 54.98 -34.54
N THR A 103 -24.33 53.98 -34.29
CA THR A 103 -25.51 54.15 -33.39
C THR A 103 -26.28 52.88 -33.00
N THR A 104 -25.82 51.66 -33.30
CA THR A 104 -26.59 50.42 -32.98
C THR A 104 -25.82 49.37 -32.19
N THR A 105 -24.55 49.59 -31.87
CA THR A 105 -23.71 48.62 -31.16
C THR A 105 -23.90 48.63 -29.64
N ALA A 106 -24.26 49.76 -29.03
CA ALA A 106 -24.42 49.85 -27.57
C ALA A 106 -25.63 49.02 -27.06
N GLY A 107 -26.79 49.11 -27.74
CA GLY A 107 -27.97 48.33 -27.37
C GLY A 107 -27.82 46.83 -27.64
N ALA A 108 -27.08 46.45 -28.68
CA ALA A 108 -26.79 45.04 -28.98
C ALA A 108 -25.80 44.43 -27.97
N ILE A 109 -24.83 45.21 -27.49
CA ILE A 109 -23.91 44.80 -26.43
C ILE A 109 -24.65 44.67 -25.10
N GLU A 110 -25.53 45.62 -24.76
CA GLU A 110 -26.31 45.58 -23.53
C GLU A 110 -27.33 44.42 -23.52
N ALA A 111 -27.96 44.13 -24.66
CA ALA A 111 -28.84 42.97 -24.82
C ALA A 111 -28.07 41.64 -24.72
N LYS A 112 -26.83 41.57 -25.25
CA LYS A 112 -25.95 40.40 -25.08
C LYS A 112 -25.49 40.24 -23.63
N ILE A 113 -25.18 41.33 -22.91
CA ILE A 113 -24.83 41.29 -21.49
C ILE A 113 -26.03 40.84 -20.64
N LYS A 114 -27.23 41.34 -20.91
CA LYS A 114 -28.46 40.91 -20.23
C LYS A 114 -28.81 39.44 -20.54
N SER A 115 -28.57 38.99 -21.77
CA SER A 115 -28.72 37.58 -22.16
C SER A 115 -27.68 36.69 -21.47
N LEU A 116 -26.42 37.11 -21.39
CA LEU A 116 -25.37 36.40 -20.65
C LEU A 116 -25.64 36.38 -19.13
N ALA A 117 -26.13 37.47 -18.56
CA ALA A 117 -26.51 37.53 -17.15
C ALA A 117 -27.74 36.64 -16.86
N SER A 118 -28.72 36.59 -17.76
CA SER A 118 -29.86 35.68 -17.68
C SER A 118 -29.44 34.22 -17.83
N TYR A 119 -28.52 33.93 -18.75
CA TYR A 119 -27.92 32.60 -18.94
C TYR A 119 -27.11 32.18 -17.71
N LEU A 120 -26.27 33.05 -17.15
CA LEU A 120 -25.51 32.78 -15.93
C LEU A 120 -26.42 32.63 -14.71
N LYS A 121 -27.57 33.32 -14.66
CA LYS A 121 -28.57 33.16 -13.61
C LYS A 121 -29.40 31.87 -13.78
N SER A 122 -29.63 31.43 -15.02
CA SER A 122 -30.22 30.13 -15.37
C SER A 122 -29.26 28.98 -15.05
N VAL A 123 -27.97 29.14 -15.36
CA VAL A 123 -26.91 28.19 -15.02
C VAL A 123 -26.68 28.16 -13.52
N SER A 124 -26.65 29.29 -12.82
CA SER A 124 -26.49 29.32 -11.36
C SER A 124 -27.73 28.81 -10.61
N SER A 125 -28.94 28.99 -11.16
CA SER A 125 -30.16 28.38 -10.60
C SER A 125 -30.32 26.90 -10.98
N GLY A 126 -29.78 26.47 -12.13
CA GLY A 126 -29.61 25.07 -12.50
C GLY A 126 -28.54 24.35 -11.67
N ILE A 127 -27.50 25.07 -11.25
CA ILE A 127 -26.47 24.61 -10.32
C ILE A 127 -27.00 24.62 -8.88
N ARG A 128 -27.80 25.62 -8.46
CA ARG A 128 -28.45 25.63 -7.12
C ARG A 128 -29.55 24.58 -6.96
N ARG A 129 -30.19 24.13 -8.04
CA ARG A 129 -31.16 23.01 -8.02
C ARG A 129 -30.53 21.64 -8.30
N ARG A 130 -29.28 21.62 -8.76
CA ARG A 130 -28.38 20.46 -8.65
C ARG A 130 -27.42 20.70 -7.49
N GLY A 131 -27.98 20.85 -6.29
CA GLY A 131 -27.20 20.51 -5.11
C GLY A 131 -26.66 19.11 -5.35
N MET A 132 -25.33 18.99 -5.38
CA MET A 132 -24.62 17.74 -5.56
C MET A 132 -24.94 16.81 -4.39
N ALA A 133 -26.12 16.19 -4.40
CA ALA A 133 -26.13 14.75 -4.27
C ALA A 133 -25.49 14.21 -5.56
N PHE A 134 -24.16 14.35 -5.65
CA PHE A 134 -23.38 13.50 -6.53
C PHE A 134 -23.81 12.08 -6.13
N ASP A 135 -24.52 11.42 -7.03
CA ASP A 135 -25.06 10.09 -6.80
C ASP A 135 -23.86 9.15 -6.65
N ARG A 136 -23.31 9.08 -5.42
CA ARG A 136 -22.09 8.36 -5.06
C ARG A 136 -22.25 6.93 -5.55
N ALA A 137 -23.43 6.34 -5.36
CA ALA A 137 -23.80 5.04 -5.90
C ALA A 137 -23.59 4.89 -7.42
N ARG A 138 -23.89 5.91 -8.25
CA ARG A 138 -23.67 5.85 -9.71
C ARG A 138 -22.21 6.01 -10.12
N LEU A 139 -21.45 6.90 -9.46
CA LEU A 139 -20.00 7.03 -9.71
C LEU A 139 -19.26 5.81 -9.22
N THR A 140 -19.60 5.31 -8.02
CA THR A 140 -19.08 4.05 -7.49
C THR A 140 -19.46 2.91 -8.41
N GLN A 141 -20.69 2.82 -8.93
CA GLN A 141 -21.10 1.78 -9.89
C GLN A 141 -20.44 1.89 -11.27
N ALA A 142 -20.12 3.10 -11.74
CA ALA A 142 -19.37 3.31 -12.99
C ALA A 142 -17.87 2.99 -12.81
N TYR A 143 -17.29 3.36 -11.67
CA TYR A 143 -15.95 2.96 -11.25
C TYR A 143 -15.86 1.43 -11.10
N TYR A 144 -16.83 0.81 -10.43
CA TYR A 144 -16.96 -0.65 -10.27
C TYR A 144 -17.00 -1.41 -11.60
N ARG A 145 -17.56 -0.84 -12.67
CA ARG A 145 -17.56 -1.47 -14.01
C ARG A 145 -16.25 -1.32 -14.76
N ARG A 146 -15.39 -0.38 -14.36
CA ARG A 146 -14.09 -0.13 -14.97
C ARG A 146 -12.99 -0.95 -14.30
N SER A 147 -13.11 -1.12 -12.98
CA SER A 147 -12.10 -1.77 -12.16
C SER A 147 -12.24 -3.29 -12.08
N VAL A 148 -13.40 -3.88 -12.42
CA VAL A 148 -13.60 -5.34 -12.41
C VAL A 148 -14.43 -5.78 -13.62
N PRO A 149 -14.17 -6.99 -14.16
CA PRO A 149 -14.96 -7.53 -15.26
C PRO A 149 -16.45 -7.60 -14.91
N ALA A 150 -17.34 -7.16 -15.80
CA ALA A 150 -18.77 -7.21 -15.54
C ALA A 150 -19.33 -8.64 -15.69
N PRO A 151 -20.31 -9.07 -14.86
CA PRO A 151 -21.03 -10.32 -15.06
C PRO A 151 -21.63 -10.37 -16.48
N ALA A 152 -21.53 -11.52 -17.16
CA ALA A 152 -22.05 -11.68 -18.53
C ALA A 152 -23.53 -11.27 -18.66
N ALA A 153 -24.34 -11.52 -17.63
CA ALA A 153 -25.76 -11.13 -17.54
C ALA A 153 -26.03 -9.61 -17.58
N LYS A 154 -25.01 -8.75 -17.40
CA LYS A 154 -25.12 -7.28 -17.51
C LYS A 154 -24.65 -6.70 -18.85
N ARG A 155 -24.11 -7.52 -19.77
CA ARG A 155 -23.78 -7.08 -21.14
C ARG A 155 -25.01 -7.00 -22.06
N THR A 156 -26.12 -7.65 -21.72
CA THR A 156 -27.36 -7.70 -22.52
C THR A 156 -28.55 -7.14 -21.75
N LYS A 157 -28.61 -5.81 -21.60
CA LYS A 157 -29.86 -5.01 -21.48
C LYS A 157 -29.50 -3.52 -21.40
N LEU A 158 -29.07 -2.97 -22.54
CA LEU A 158 -29.19 -1.54 -22.80
C LEU A 158 -30.15 -1.39 -23.99
N ASN A 159 -31.44 -1.49 -23.71
CA ASN A 159 -32.54 -0.89 -24.47
C ASN A 159 -33.83 -1.07 -23.68
N VAL A 160 -34.42 0.06 -23.24
CA VAL A 160 -35.77 0.20 -22.64
C VAL A 160 -35.87 -0.42 -21.22
N ILE A 161 -36.14 0.31 -20.13
CA ILE A 161 -37.41 0.94 -19.80
C ILE A 161 -37.17 2.12 -18.83
N VAL A 162 -37.65 3.29 -19.25
CA VAL A 162 -38.07 4.38 -18.37
C VAL A 162 -39.50 4.07 -17.94
N SER A 163 -39.74 3.90 -16.64
CA SER A 163 -41.01 4.29 -16.00
C SER A 163 -40.96 4.09 -14.48
N ARG A 164 -41.06 5.22 -13.77
CA ARG A 164 -41.88 5.51 -12.58
C ARG A 164 -42.17 4.35 -11.62
N HIS A 165 -41.89 4.57 -10.33
CA HIS A 165 -42.94 4.65 -9.30
C HIS A 165 -42.49 5.53 -8.12
N SER A 166 -43.47 6.24 -7.58
CA SER A 166 -43.42 7.27 -6.55
C SER A 166 -44.14 6.76 -5.30
N SER A 167 -43.66 7.21 -4.13
CA SER A 167 -44.36 7.53 -2.87
C SER A 167 -45.06 6.47 -2.00
N GLY A 168 -44.86 6.60 -0.68
CA GLY A 168 -45.74 6.21 0.45
C GLY A 168 -44.98 5.54 1.61
N GLU A 169 -44.45 6.24 2.65
CA GLU A 169 -45.04 6.80 3.90
C GLU A 169 -45.24 5.85 5.11
N HIS A 170 -44.85 6.38 6.30
CA HIS A 170 -45.16 6.05 7.72
C HIS A 170 -44.32 5.00 8.50
N GLN A 171 -43.50 5.42 9.49
CA GLN A 171 -43.73 5.69 10.95
C GLN A 171 -43.50 4.40 11.79
N THR A 172 -42.75 4.32 12.91
CA THR A 172 -42.75 5.10 14.17
C THR A 172 -41.48 4.86 15.02
N THR A 173 -41.20 5.87 15.85
CA THR A 173 -40.39 6.03 17.08
C THR A 173 -40.21 4.83 18.05
N LEU A 174 -39.07 4.78 18.77
CA LEU A 174 -38.96 5.14 20.21
C LEU A 174 -37.51 5.01 20.75
N SER A 175 -37.13 5.98 21.59
CA SER A 175 -35.92 6.04 22.43
C SER A 175 -36.15 5.38 23.80
N TRP A 176 -35.06 5.15 24.56
CA TRP A 176 -35.05 5.17 26.03
C TRP A 176 -33.67 5.60 26.55
N ASP A 177 -33.67 6.66 27.36
CA ASP A 177 -32.53 7.23 28.09
C ASP A 177 -32.31 6.53 29.47
N ASP A 178 -31.06 6.64 29.93
CA ASP A 178 -30.50 6.79 31.29
C ASP A 178 -30.71 5.77 32.42
N LEU A 179 -29.60 5.48 33.14
CA LEU A 179 -29.48 5.53 34.62
C LEU A 179 -28.00 5.42 35.12
N ASN A 180 -27.45 6.57 35.52
CA ASN A 180 -26.63 6.97 36.71
C ASN A 180 -25.38 6.26 37.28
N GLU A 181 -24.48 7.16 37.75
CA GLU A 181 -23.20 7.11 38.47
C GLU A 181 -23.18 6.50 39.91
N LEU A 182 -21.97 6.11 40.40
CA LEU A 182 -21.28 6.76 41.55
C LEU A 182 -19.93 6.09 41.98
N ASP A 183 -19.03 6.97 42.44
CA ASP A 183 -17.61 6.90 42.88
C ASP A 183 -17.12 5.83 43.89
N ARG A 184 -15.77 5.60 43.92
CA ARG A 184 -14.89 5.84 45.10
C ARG A 184 -13.36 5.72 44.85
N VAL A 185 -12.62 6.64 45.49
CA VAL A 185 -11.16 6.87 45.53
C VAL A 185 -10.46 6.07 46.66
N SER A 186 -9.19 5.69 46.48
CA SER A 186 -8.20 5.60 47.59
C SER A 186 -6.74 5.73 47.10
N CYS A 187 -5.95 6.54 47.81
CA CYS A 187 -4.49 6.71 47.66
C CYS A 187 -3.70 5.72 48.53
N GLY A 188 -2.47 5.38 48.08
CA GLY A 188 -1.40 4.77 48.88
C GLY A 188 -0.09 4.78 48.07
N GLY A 189 1.03 5.19 48.68
CA GLY A 189 2.23 5.61 47.95
C GLY A 189 3.54 4.81 48.14
N SER A 190 4.50 5.20 47.30
CA SER A 190 5.98 5.26 47.40
C SER A 190 6.90 4.02 47.28
N ASN A 191 7.90 4.21 46.38
CA ASN A 191 9.20 3.54 46.16
C ASN A 191 9.14 2.15 45.49
N GLU A 192 9.77 1.84 44.33
CA GLU A 192 11.21 1.87 43.99
C GLU A 192 11.49 1.44 42.51
N VAL A 193 12.64 1.89 41.95
CA VAL A 193 13.46 1.36 40.82
C VAL A 193 12.90 1.30 39.38
N MET A 194 13.60 2.00 38.47
CA MET A 194 13.34 2.09 37.03
C MET A 194 13.68 0.81 36.26
N SER A 195 12.66 0.02 35.95
CA SER A 195 12.53 -0.69 34.68
C SER A 195 11.14 -0.36 34.16
N ALA A 196 11.04 0.42 33.09
CA ALA A 196 9.75 0.85 32.54
C ALA A 196 9.03 -0.36 31.91
N THR A 197 8.33 -1.13 32.74
CA THR A 197 7.21 -1.96 32.34
C THR A 197 6.02 -1.05 32.03
N PRO A 198 5.20 -1.36 31.01
CA PRO A 198 4.06 -0.53 30.65
C PRO A 198 3.09 -0.42 31.83
N THR A 199 2.95 0.76 32.40
CA THR A 199 2.01 0.99 33.51
C THR A 199 0.61 1.11 32.92
N SER A 200 -0.19 0.05 33.05
CA SER A 200 -1.64 0.02 32.80
C SER A 200 -2.08 0.68 31.49
N ARG A 201 -1.99 -0.06 30.38
CA ARG A 201 -2.65 0.29 29.11
C ARG A 201 -4.10 0.70 29.38
N LYS A 202 -4.51 1.87 28.88
CA LYS A 202 -5.94 2.19 28.74
C LYS A 202 -6.53 1.31 27.63
N ARG A 203 -6.72 0.01 27.91
CA ARG A 203 -7.46 -0.90 27.03
C ARG A 203 -8.92 -0.45 27.04
N GLY A 204 -9.41 -0.01 25.88
CA GLY A 204 -10.63 0.78 25.80
C GLY A 204 -11.20 0.90 24.40
N ARG A 205 -12.49 1.22 24.28
CA ARG A 205 -13.15 1.46 22.99
C ARG A 205 -12.48 2.59 22.21
N PRO A 206 -12.63 2.67 20.87
CA PRO A 206 -12.14 3.76 20.02
C PRO A 206 -12.31 5.19 20.59
N SER A 207 -13.42 5.45 21.28
CA SER A 207 -13.74 6.71 21.97
C SER A 207 -12.84 7.05 23.16
N GLU A 208 -12.07 6.09 23.65
CA GLU A 208 -11.16 6.21 24.79
C GLU A 208 -9.73 6.53 24.35
N ILE A 209 -9.43 6.39 23.05
CA ILE A 209 -8.10 6.69 22.48
C ILE A 209 -7.89 8.21 22.42
N PHE A 210 -8.90 8.95 21.95
CA PHE A 210 -8.85 10.40 21.84
C PHE A 210 -10.17 11.04 22.26
N CYS A 211 -10.10 12.11 23.05
CA CYS A 211 -11.25 12.97 23.24
C CYS A 211 -11.53 13.77 21.95
N GLU A 212 -12.78 14.23 21.79
CA GLU A 212 -13.17 15.03 20.62
C GLU A 212 -12.25 16.24 20.40
N GLY A 213 -11.82 16.89 21.49
CA GLY A 213 -10.94 18.06 21.43
C GLY A 213 -9.58 17.76 20.80
N GLU A 214 -8.98 16.61 21.14
CA GLU A 214 -7.68 16.17 20.59
C GLU A 214 -7.81 15.85 19.09
N ILE A 215 -8.86 15.13 18.69
CA ILE A 215 -9.10 14.80 17.28
C ILE A 215 -9.26 16.09 16.46
N ARG A 216 -10.00 17.08 16.98
CA ARG A 216 -10.15 18.38 16.32
C ARG A 216 -8.83 19.14 16.19
N GLN A 217 -7.97 19.09 17.21
CA GLN A 217 -6.64 19.70 17.13
C GLN A 217 -5.76 19.02 16.07
N ILE A 218 -5.77 17.68 16.01
CA ILE A 218 -5.06 16.92 14.97
C ILE A 218 -5.62 17.25 13.58
N CYS A 219 -6.95 17.34 13.42
CA CYS A 219 -7.57 17.77 12.16
C CYS A 219 -7.04 19.13 11.68
N VAL A 220 -6.93 20.11 12.59
CA VAL A 220 -6.40 21.44 12.26
C VAL A 220 -4.93 21.37 11.86
N ARG A 221 -4.11 20.62 12.59
CA ARG A 221 -2.68 20.43 12.29
C ARG A 221 -2.43 19.71 10.96
N CYS A 222 -3.34 18.83 10.56
CA CYS A 222 -3.28 18.09 9.30
C CYS A 222 -4.04 18.77 8.16
N GLU A 223 -4.45 20.03 8.35
CA GLU A 223 -5.15 20.85 7.35
C GLU A 223 -6.44 20.21 6.81
N VAL A 224 -7.16 19.46 7.65
CA VAL A 224 -8.48 18.93 7.29
C VAL A 224 -9.44 20.12 7.03
N PRO A 225 -10.10 20.20 5.87
CA PRO A 225 -11.02 21.29 5.58
C PRO A 225 -12.12 21.39 6.64
N ALA A 226 -12.38 22.61 7.13
CA ALA A 226 -13.27 22.85 8.27
C ALA A 226 -14.66 22.22 8.12
N GLN A 227 -15.19 22.14 6.89
CA GLN A 227 -16.50 21.53 6.58
C GLN A 227 -16.55 20.01 6.79
N TYR A 228 -15.41 19.33 6.88
CA TYR A 228 -15.31 17.88 7.06
C TYR A 228 -14.90 17.47 8.47
N ILE A 229 -14.48 18.41 9.33
CA ILE A 229 -13.96 18.09 10.67
C ILE A 229 -14.95 17.27 11.48
N ASP A 230 -16.24 17.65 11.53
CA ASP A 230 -17.25 16.92 12.30
C ASP A 230 -17.44 15.48 11.80
N GLN A 231 -17.38 15.27 10.48
CA GLN A 231 -17.47 13.93 9.88
C GLN A 231 -16.23 13.10 10.21
N VAL A 232 -15.04 13.69 10.13
CA VAL A 232 -13.78 13.03 10.47
C VAL A 232 -13.75 12.64 11.95
N VAL A 233 -14.15 13.55 12.84
CA VAL A 233 -14.29 13.29 14.29
C VAL A 233 -15.21 12.09 14.53
N GLN A 234 -16.38 12.08 13.89
CA GLN A 234 -17.33 10.98 14.03
C GLN A 234 -16.74 9.64 13.56
N ILE A 235 -16.06 9.62 12.40
CA ILE A 235 -15.39 8.42 11.88
C ILE A 235 -14.33 7.92 12.86
N VAL A 236 -13.46 8.81 13.36
CA VAL A 236 -12.39 8.45 14.29
C VAL A 236 -12.97 7.87 15.59
N GLN A 237 -13.94 8.56 16.21
CA GLN A 237 -14.53 8.10 17.48
C GLN A 237 -15.26 6.76 17.37
N THR A 238 -15.75 6.39 16.18
CA THR A 238 -16.56 5.18 15.99
C THR A 238 -15.77 4.00 15.44
N THR A 239 -14.74 4.24 14.62
CA THR A 239 -14.07 3.18 13.85
C THR A 239 -12.55 3.12 14.05
N PHE A 240 -11.91 4.17 14.60
CA PHE A 240 -10.46 4.15 14.78
C PHE A 240 -10.05 3.10 15.82
N GLY A 241 -9.17 2.19 15.43
CA GLY A 241 -8.71 1.09 16.28
C GLY A 241 -9.58 -0.16 16.13
N THR A 242 -10.42 -0.23 15.10
CA THR A 242 -11.17 -1.43 14.73
C THR A 242 -10.99 -1.76 13.24
N PRO A 243 -11.33 -2.98 12.80
CA PRO A 243 -11.30 -3.34 11.38
C PRO A 243 -12.28 -2.53 10.50
N GLU A 244 -13.21 -1.79 11.11
CA GLU A 244 -14.25 -1.01 10.42
C GLU A 244 -13.72 0.29 9.80
N LEU A 245 -12.54 0.77 10.19
CA LEU A 245 -11.99 2.03 9.66
C LEU A 245 -11.84 1.95 8.13
N ASP A 246 -12.57 2.82 7.45
CA ASP A 246 -12.51 3.00 6.01
C ASP A 246 -11.53 4.13 5.67
N VAL A 247 -10.26 3.77 5.54
CA VAL A 247 -9.19 4.73 5.22
C VAL A 247 -9.38 5.32 3.80
N ILE A 248 -10.02 4.59 2.89
CA ILE A 248 -10.40 5.10 1.55
C ILE A 248 -11.47 6.20 1.67
N ALA A 249 -12.44 6.07 2.57
CA ALA A 249 -13.37 7.17 2.81
C ALA A 249 -12.67 8.34 3.53
N LEU A 250 -11.71 8.05 4.41
CA LEU A 250 -10.99 9.07 5.17
C LEU A 250 -10.14 9.97 4.26
N GLU A 251 -9.42 9.41 3.27
CA GLU A 251 -8.63 10.20 2.32
C GLU A 251 -9.44 11.27 1.56
N GLU A 252 -10.75 11.02 1.30
CA GLU A 252 -11.61 11.97 0.59
C GLU A 252 -11.77 13.29 1.37
N PHE A 253 -11.67 13.23 2.70
CA PHE A 253 -11.77 14.40 3.58
C PHE A 253 -10.43 15.11 3.78
N MET A 254 -9.31 14.49 3.41
CA MET A 254 -7.95 15.01 3.60
C MET A 254 -7.02 14.69 2.42
N PRO A 255 -7.29 15.26 1.22
CA PRO A 255 -6.52 14.93 0.04
C PRO A 255 -5.02 15.19 0.23
N GLY A 256 -4.20 14.16 0.09
CA GLY A 256 -2.74 14.25 0.24
C GLY A 256 -2.24 14.44 1.67
N ASN A 257 -3.09 14.21 2.68
CA ASN A 257 -2.78 14.32 4.10
C ASN A 257 -3.14 13.08 4.95
N VAL A 258 -3.60 11.97 4.34
CA VAL A 258 -4.08 10.77 5.07
C VAL A 258 -3.01 10.09 5.93
N VAL A 259 -1.78 9.92 5.42
CA VAL A 259 -0.65 9.35 6.20
C VAL A 259 -0.28 10.25 7.38
N VAL A 260 -0.24 11.56 7.15
CA VAL A 260 0.05 12.53 8.21
C VAL A 260 -1.03 12.41 9.28
N PHE A 261 -2.31 12.49 8.91
CA PHE A 261 -3.41 12.43 9.87
C PHE A 261 -3.46 11.13 10.67
N VAL A 262 -3.44 9.98 10.00
CA VAL A 262 -3.47 8.66 10.67
C VAL A 262 -2.20 8.43 11.49
N GLY A 263 -1.03 8.85 10.98
CA GLY A 263 0.23 8.75 11.71
C GLY A 263 0.25 9.63 12.95
N MET A 264 -0.28 10.85 12.89
CA MET A 264 -0.41 11.72 14.07
C MET A 264 -1.33 11.08 15.12
N LEU A 265 -2.48 10.52 14.73
CA LEU A 265 -3.35 9.77 15.65
C LEU A 265 -2.63 8.56 16.26
N ILE A 266 -1.84 7.82 15.49
CA ILE A 266 -1.18 6.62 16.01
C ILE A 266 -0.04 7.00 16.96
N PHE A 267 0.92 7.79 16.52
CA PHE A 267 2.12 8.08 17.30
C PHE A 267 1.86 8.94 18.54
N GLU A 268 0.83 9.81 18.53
CA GLU A 268 0.43 10.55 19.74
C GLU A 268 -0.37 9.68 20.72
N SER A 269 -0.89 8.52 20.29
CA SER A 269 -1.56 7.54 21.17
C SER A 269 -0.63 6.53 21.82
N ILE A 270 0.64 6.44 21.39
CA ILE A 270 1.62 5.51 21.98
C ILE A 270 2.00 5.99 23.38
N ASP A 271 1.73 5.16 24.39
CA ASP A 271 2.14 5.41 25.77
C ASP A 271 3.65 5.68 25.85
N CYS A 272 4.04 6.79 26.49
CA CYS A 272 5.43 7.26 26.57
C CYS A 272 6.12 7.42 25.21
N GLY A 273 5.37 7.57 24.11
CA GLY A 273 5.92 7.73 22.76
C GLY A 273 6.88 8.93 22.64
N GLU A 274 6.64 9.99 23.42
CA GLU A 274 7.49 11.18 23.49
C GLU A 274 8.88 10.93 24.10
N GLU A 275 9.10 9.81 24.80
CA GLU A 275 10.43 9.42 25.29
C GLU A 275 11.30 8.84 24.17
N PHE A 276 10.68 8.27 23.14
CA PHE A 276 11.35 7.57 22.05
C PHE A 276 11.35 8.37 20.74
N LEU A 277 10.30 9.16 20.50
CA LEU A 277 10.12 9.96 19.29
C LEU A 277 10.15 11.46 19.62
N ASP A 278 10.83 12.21 18.76
CA ASP A 278 10.63 13.64 18.71
C ASP A 278 9.34 13.97 17.95
N LEU A 279 8.24 14.14 18.71
CA LEU A 279 6.93 14.48 18.16
C LEU A 279 6.90 15.85 17.46
N SER A 280 7.90 16.72 17.68
CA SER A 280 7.95 18.04 17.04
C SER A 280 8.31 17.94 15.55
N VAL A 281 9.13 16.94 15.17
CA VAL A 281 9.54 16.69 13.78
C VAL A 281 8.62 15.71 13.05
N LEU A 282 7.84 14.94 13.80
CA LEU A 282 6.98 13.88 13.28
C LEU A 282 6.03 14.34 12.15
N PRO A 283 5.30 15.47 12.24
CA PRO A 283 4.44 15.91 11.14
C PRO A 283 5.20 16.15 9.84
N SER A 284 6.41 16.71 9.93
CA SER A 284 7.25 16.99 8.76
C SER A 284 7.83 15.71 8.17
N PHE A 285 8.23 14.76 9.03
CA PHE A 285 8.66 13.43 8.62
C PHE A 285 7.55 12.68 7.89
N LEU A 286 6.35 12.59 8.47
CA LEU A 286 5.20 11.93 7.84
C LEU A 286 4.79 12.59 6.53
N LYS A 287 4.95 13.91 6.42
CA LYS A 287 4.68 14.64 5.16
C LYS A 287 5.69 14.26 4.07
N ASP A 288 6.99 14.20 4.38
CA ASP A 288 8.03 13.74 3.46
C ASP A 288 7.77 12.31 3.00
N ILE A 289 7.38 11.40 3.90
CA ILE A 289 6.99 10.02 3.53
C ILE A 289 5.76 10.01 2.62
N GLN A 290 4.71 10.77 2.94
CA GLN A 290 3.49 10.80 2.13
C GLN A 290 3.74 11.30 0.71
N GLU A 291 4.58 12.31 0.54
CA GLU A 291 4.90 12.88 -0.77
C GLU A 291 5.69 11.92 -1.68
N ARG A 292 6.26 10.85 -1.10
CA ARG A 292 6.99 9.81 -1.83
C ARG A 292 6.09 8.68 -2.34
N TYR A 293 4.81 8.67 -1.96
CA TYR A 293 3.80 7.81 -2.59
C TYR A 293 3.17 8.53 -3.79
N ASP A 294 3.07 7.86 -4.93
CA ASP A 294 2.39 8.41 -6.11
C ASP A 294 0.88 8.44 -5.88
N GLY A 295 0.29 9.63 -5.81
CA GLY A 295 -1.16 9.81 -5.66
C GLY A 295 -2.00 9.30 -6.83
N ASN A 296 -1.38 8.97 -7.98
CA ASN A 296 -2.06 8.30 -9.10
C ASN A 296 -2.02 6.78 -9.00
N MET A 297 -1.23 6.21 -8.07
CA MET A 297 -1.14 4.78 -7.88
C MET A 297 -2.47 4.26 -7.30
N PRO A 298 -3.13 3.27 -7.92
CA PRO A 298 -4.45 2.85 -7.45
C PRO A 298 -4.42 2.17 -6.08
N PHE A 299 -3.50 1.23 -5.84
CA PHE A 299 -3.42 0.45 -4.62
C PHE A 299 -2.23 0.82 -3.75
N HIS A 300 -0.99 0.64 -4.23
CA HIS A 300 0.23 0.86 -3.42
C HIS A 300 0.54 2.38 -3.30
N ASN A 301 -0.34 3.11 -2.61
CA ASN A 301 -0.29 4.55 -2.38
C ASN A 301 -0.29 4.88 -0.87
N ALA A 302 -0.28 6.17 -0.54
CA ALA A 302 -0.27 6.65 0.85
C ALA A 302 -1.46 6.13 1.67
N THR A 303 -2.62 5.93 1.06
CA THR A 303 -3.81 5.41 1.74
C THR A 303 -3.64 3.96 2.17
N HIS A 304 -3.02 3.12 1.32
CA HIS A 304 -2.65 1.76 1.69
C HIS A 304 -1.64 1.77 2.85
N ALA A 305 -0.59 2.59 2.76
CA ALA A 305 0.38 2.73 3.85
C ALA A 305 -0.26 3.15 5.20
N ALA A 306 -1.23 4.06 5.15
CA ALA A 306 -2.00 4.48 6.33
C ALA A 306 -2.87 3.34 6.90
N ASP A 307 -3.46 2.51 6.04
CA ASP A 307 -4.28 1.36 6.44
C ASP A 307 -3.46 0.22 7.07
N VAL A 308 -2.28 -0.06 6.52
CA VAL A 308 -1.32 -1.02 7.08
C VAL A 308 -0.81 -0.55 8.43
N MET A 309 -0.40 0.72 8.55
CA MET A 309 0.03 1.31 9.82
C MET A 309 -1.09 1.25 10.88
N HIS A 310 -2.32 1.57 10.49
CA HIS A 310 -3.49 1.50 11.37
C HIS A 310 -3.78 0.08 11.85
N THR A 311 -3.72 -0.90 10.95
CA THR A 311 -3.95 -2.31 11.30
C THR A 311 -2.89 -2.84 12.25
N LEU A 312 -1.62 -2.50 12.03
CA LEU A 312 -0.54 -2.89 12.94
C LEU A 312 -0.72 -2.25 14.32
N PHE A 313 -1.08 -0.96 14.36
CA PHE A 313 -1.43 -0.27 15.61
C PHE A 313 -2.57 -0.97 16.34
N MET A 314 -3.65 -1.32 15.63
CA MET A 314 -4.79 -2.04 16.19
C MET A 314 -4.36 -3.36 16.83
N MET A 315 -3.47 -4.14 16.19
CA MET A 315 -2.96 -5.38 16.79
C MET A 315 -2.11 -5.14 18.03
N LEU A 316 -1.23 -4.13 18.01
CA LEU A 316 -0.40 -3.76 19.17
C LEU A 316 -1.25 -3.28 20.36
N TRP A 317 -2.36 -2.60 20.08
CA TRP A 317 -3.24 -1.98 21.06
C TRP A 317 -4.26 -2.97 21.65
N ASN A 318 -4.97 -3.71 20.79
CA ASN A 318 -6.12 -4.52 21.19
C ASN A 318 -5.75 -5.94 21.64
N THR A 319 -4.52 -6.39 21.39
CA THR A 319 -4.07 -7.73 21.73
C THR A 319 -2.89 -7.69 22.71
N SER A 320 -2.56 -8.85 23.27
CA SER A 320 -1.38 -9.02 24.13
C SER A 320 -0.05 -8.80 23.38
N LEU A 321 -0.06 -8.64 22.04
CA LEU A 321 1.14 -8.36 21.24
C LEU A 321 1.90 -7.16 21.80
N GLY A 322 1.25 -6.02 22.01
CA GLY A 322 1.99 -4.84 22.44
C GLY A 322 2.51 -4.91 23.89
N GLU A 323 2.02 -5.82 24.74
CA GLU A 323 2.62 -6.04 26.08
C GLU A 323 3.95 -6.80 25.96
N LYS A 324 4.05 -7.63 24.92
CA LYS A 324 5.22 -8.47 24.66
C LYS A 324 6.28 -7.77 23.79
N ILE A 325 5.96 -6.62 23.19
CA ILE A 325 6.88 -5.80 22.39
C ILE A 325 7.28 -4.54 23.15
N SER A 326 8.57 -4.24 23.24
CA SER A 326 9.07 -2.99 23.81
C SER A 326 8.62 -1.75 23.01
N LEU A 327 8.39 -0.63 23.70
CA LEU A 327 7.87 0.60 23.09
C LEU A 327 8.70 1.10 21.90
N HIS A 328 10.03 1.06 21.98
CA HIS A 328 10.89 1.47 20.86
C HIS A 328 10.71 0.56 19.63
N ASN A 329 10.54 -0.75 19.82
CA ASN A 329 10.27 -1.67 18.72
C ASN A 329 8.84 -1.51 18.16
N GLN A 330 7.85 -1.15 18.98
CA GLN A 330 6.52 -0.77 18.50
C GLN A 330 6.59 0.46 17.58
N VAL A 331 7.30 1.49 18.01
CA VAL A 331 7.60 2.68 17.20
C VAL A 331 8.30 2.29 15.89
N GLY A 332 9.35 1.46 15.97
CA GLY A 332 10.08 1.00 14.80
C GLY A 332 9.19 0.24 13.81
N ALA A 333 8.28 -0.60 14.29
CA ALA A 333 7.35 -1.34 13.45
C ALA A 333 6.29 -0.42 12.81
N LEU A 334 5.80 0.59 13.52
CA LEU A 334 4.85 1.56 12.96
C LEU A 334 5.51 2.49 11.92
N LEU A 335 6.77 2.89 12.14
CA LEU A 335 7.58 3.56 11.13
C LEU A 335 7.79 2.67 9.90
N ALA A 336 8.06 1.38 10.11
CA ALA A 336 8.17 0.43 9.01
C ALA A 336 6.86 0.32 8.22
N ALA A 337 5.72 0.23 8.90
CA ALA A 337 4.40 0.07 8.27
C ALA A 337 4.06 1.26 7.35
N VAL A 338 4.34 2.49 7.77
CA VAL A 338 4.06 3.68 6.96
C VAL A 338 5.00 3.84 5.76
N MET A 339 6.11 3.09 5.73
CA MET A 339 7.12 3.14 4.66
C MET A 339 7.26 1.84 3.85
N HIS A 340 6.51 0.79 4.18
CA HIS A 340 6.74 -0.55 3.63
C HIS A 340 6.64 -0.63 2.10
N ASP A 341 5.90 0.32 1.49
CA ASP A 341 5.68 0.47 0.05
C ASP A 341 6.17 1.82 -0.52
N VAL A 342 7.04 2.52 0.20
CA VAL A 342 7.43 3.88 -0.19
C VAL A 342 8.04 3.92 -1.59
N GLU A 343 7.55 4.81 -2.46
CA GLU A 343 7.90 4.88 -3.88
C GLU A 343 7.64 3.56 -4.66
N HIS A 344 6.56 2.83 -4.37
CA HIS A 344 6.11 1.71 -5.19
C HIS A 344 5.85 2.16 -6.64
N VAL A 345 6.22 1.33 -7.62
CA VAL A 345 6.15 1.67 -9.06
C VAL A 345 4.94 1.08 -9.77
N GLY A 346 4.09 0.36 -9.05
CA GLY A 346 2.87 -0.25 -9.59
C GLY A 346 3.12 -1.50 -10.41
N LEU A 347 4.25 -2.17 -10.18
CA LEU A 347 4.67 -3.36 -10.93
C LEU A 347 5.04 -4.47 -9.95
N THR A 348 4.65 -5.70 -10.27
CA THR A 348 5.01 -6.87 -9.47
C THR A 348 6.51 -7.17 -9.54
N ASN A 349 7.07 -7.74 -8.48
CA ASN A 349 8.46 -8.20 -8.46
C ASN A 349 8.82 -9.10 -9.64
N ASP A 350 7.92 -10.01 -10.02
CA ASP A 350 8.09 -10.91 -11.17
C ASP A 350 8.21 -10.13 -12.50
N PHE A 351 7.40 -9.08 -12.69
CA PHE A 351 7.51 -8.19 -13.85
C PHE A 351 8.88 -7.49 -13.89
N LEU A 352 9.32 -6.94 -12.75
CA LEU A 352 10.61 -6.25 -12.66
C LEU A 352 11.78 -7.17 -13.00
N ILE A 353 11.76 -8.41 -12.52
CA ILE A 353 12.79 -9.41 -12.77
C ILE A 353 12.79 -9.82 -14.25
N LYS A 354 11.63 -10.20 -14.80
CA LYS A 354 11.52 -10.68 -16.20
C LYS A 354 11.89 -9.62 -17.23
N THR A 355 11.69 -8.34 -16.91
CA THR A 355 12.01 -7.21 -17.80
C THR A 355 13.42 -6.66 -17.60
N ASN A 356 14.21 -7.21 -16.68
CA ASN A 356 15.49 -6.64 -16.25
C ASN A 356 15.37 -5.15 -15.86
N HIS A 357 14.28 -4.81 -15.14
CA HIS A 357 14.03 -3.45 -14.71
C HIS A 357 15.20 -2.94 -13.84
N PRO A 358 15.61 -1.66 -13.92
CA PRO A 358 16.72 -1.13 -13.13
C PRO A 358 16.64 -1.38 -11.62
N ILE A 359 15.42 -1.45 -11.06
CA ILE A 359 15.19 -1.83 -9.66
C ILE A 359 15.66 -3.27 -9.41
N ALA A 360 15.25 -4.24 -10.24
CA ALA A 360 15.67 -5.64 -10.10
C ALA A 360 17.17 -5.83 -10.34
N LEU A 361 17.79 -5.02 -11.21
CA LEU A 361 19.24 -5.02 -11.41
C LEU A 361 20.01 -4.46 -10.19
N LYS A 362 19.48 -3.42 -9.56
CA LYS A 362 20.06 -2.83 -8.34
C LYS A 362 19.85 -3.73 -7.12
N TYR A 363 18.71 -4.40 -7.04
CA TYR A 363 18.29 -5.27 -5.95
C TYR A 363 18.10 -6.71 -6.45
N PRO A 364 19.19 -7.50 -6.62
CA PRO A 364 19.13 -8.84 -7.21
C PRO A 364 18.62 -9.89 -6.20
N THR A 365 17.37 -9.75 -5.76
CA THR A 365 16.68 -10.62 -4.81
C THR A 365 15.42 -11.20 -5.43
N LYS A 366 14.73 -12.10 -4.70
CA LYS A 366 13.39 -12.58 -5.09
C LYS A 366 12.29 -11.53 -4.93
N ALA A 367 12.59 -10.45 -4.19
CA ALA A 367 11.67 -9.41 -3.75
C ALA A 367 12.33 -8.02 -3.90
N PRO A 368 12.62 -7.58 -5.15
CA PRO A 368 13.36 -6.34 -5.40
C PRO A 368 12.64 -5.08 -4.91
N MET A 369 11.30 -5.03 -4.91
CA MET A 369 10.55 -3.88 -4.39
C MET A 369 10.72 -3.74 -2.89
N GLU A 370 10.54 -4.81 -2.13
CA GLU A 370 10.69 -4.81 -0.67
C GLU A 370 12.13 -4.51 -0.27
N SER A 371 13.11 -4.97 -1.06
CA SER A 371 14.52 -4.59 -0.89
C SER A 371 14.74 -3.09 -1.09
N LYS A 372 14.08 -2.48 -2.10
CA LYS A 372 14.09 -1.03 -2.32
C LYS A 372 13.41 -0.28 -1.18
N HIS A 373 12.21 -0.70 -0.76
CA HIS A 373 11.45 -0.04 0.30
C HIS A 373 12.21 -0.06 1.62
N MET A 374 12.82 -1.19 1.96
CA MET A 374 13.68 -1.36 3.12
C MET A 374 14.86 -0.37 3.10
N ASP A 375 15.59 -0.30 1.98
CA ASP A 375 16.70 0.64 1.79
C ASP A 375 16.26 2.11 1.97
N LEU A 376 15.11 2.46 1.39
CA LEU A 376 14.54 3.81 1.44
C LEU A 376 14.04 4.18 2.83
N ALA A 377 13.41 3.23 3.53
CA ALA A 377 12.93 3.40 4.89
C ALA A 377 14.09 3.60 5.86
N LEU A 378 15.14 2.76 5.78
CA LEU A 378 16.34 2.91 6.60
C LEU A 378 17.00 4.28 6.41
N GLN A 379 17.09 4.76 5.16
CA GLN A 379 17.61 6.11 4.86
C GLN A 379 16.74 7.22 5.48
N ALA A 380 15.41 7.09 5.40
CA ALA A 380 14.50 8.10 5.95
C ALA A 380 14.57 8.15 7.49
N VAL A 381 14.62 6.99 8.16
CA VAL A 381 14.68 6.90 9.63
C VAL A 381 15.94 7.56 10.20
N VAL A 382 17.07 7.44 9.51
CA VAL A 382 18.35 8.04 9.94
C VAL A 382 18.62 9.41 9.32
N ASP A 383 17.66 9.99 8.60
CA ASP A 383 17.83 11.27 7.92
C ASP A 383 18.06 12.39 8.95
N PRO A 384 19.22 13.08 8.94
CA PRO A 384 19.52 14.15 9.88
C PRO A 384 18.56 15.34 9.82
N ARG A 385 17.81 15.51 8.71
CA ARG A 385 16.78 16.56 8.57
C ARG A 385 15.66 16.39 9.60
N PHE A 386 15.30 15.15 9.90
CA PHE A 386 14.25 14.82 10.86
C PHE A 386 14.84 14.32 12.17
N ASN A 387 15.89 13.48 12.10
CA ASN A 387 16.54 12.86 13.26
C ASN A 387 15.51 12.26 14.24
N ILE A 388 14.55 11.50 13.69
CA ILE A 388 13.33 11.08 14.39
C ILE A 388 13.60 10.16 15.59
N LEU A 389 14.76 9.47 15.60
CA LEU A 389 15.22 8.61 16.69
C LEU A 389 16.15 9.32 17.70
N SER A 390 16.25 10.65 17.66
CA SER A 390 17.22 11.43 18.45
C SER A 390 17.13 11.23 19.97
N LYS A 391 15.95 10.87 20.48
CA LYS A 391 15.72 10.61 21.91
C LYS A 391 16.10 9.20 22.35
N MET A 392 16.31 8.29 21.40
CA MET A 392 16.68 6.90 21.67
C MET A 392 18.18 6.75 21.93
N SER A 393 18.55 5.83 22.82
CA SER A 393 19.94 5.38 22.97
C SER A 393 20.43 4.70 21.68
N THR A 394 21.75 4.63 21.48
CA THR A 394 22.33 3.94 20.32
C THR A 394 21.86 2.48 20.20
N ILE A 395 21.70 1.77 21.32
CA ILE A 395 21.21 0.39 21.35
C ILE A 395 19.76 0.32 20.85
N HIS A 396 18.89 1.21 21.32
CA HIS A 396 17.50 1.27 20.85
C HIS A 396 17.42 1.67 19.37
N GLN A 397 18.27 2.58 18.90
CA GLN A 397 18.34 2.93 17.47
C GLN A 397 18.72 1.71 16.61
N GLU A 398 19.73 0.94 17.01
CA GLU A 398 20.13 -0.29 16.32
C GLU A 398 19.00 -1.33 16.29
N GLN A 399 18.28 -1.49 17.41
CA GLN A 399 17.12 -2.39 17.52
C GLN A 399 15.96 -1.95 16.62
N VAL A 400 15.65 -0.65 16.58
CA VAL A 400 14.63 -0.08 15.70
C VAL A 400 15.00 -0.28 14.23
N LEU A 401 16.25 -0.04 13.86
CA LEU A 401 16.72 -0.28 12.48
C LEU A 401 16.64 -1.76 12.10
N ALA A 402 16.86 -2.67 13.05
CA ALA A 402 16.63 -4.10 12.83
C ALA A 402 15.13 -4.38 12.62
N VAL A 403 14.23 -3.85 13.46
CA VAL A 403 12.78 -4.01 13.28
C VAL A 403 12.33 -3.50 11.92
N VAL A 404 12.74 -2.28 11.52
CA VAL A 404 12.38 -1.69 10.22
C VAL A 404 12.82 -2.58 9.07
N ARG A 405 14.06 -3.08 9.12
CA ARG A 405 14.60 -3.97 8.09
C ARG A 405 13.80 -5.26 7.96
N GLU A 406 13.65 -5.96 9.07
CA GLU A 406 13.09 -7.31 9.09
C GLU A 406 11.58 -7.31 8.81
N THR A 407 10.85 -6.29 9.27
CA THR A 407 9.40 -6.20 9.06
C THR A 407 9.02 -5.77 7.65
N ILE A 408 9.75 -4.83 7.01
CA ILE A 408 9.53 -4.52 5.58
C ILE A 408 9.90 -5.71 4.72
N SER A 409 11.01 -6.40 4.99
CA SER A 409 11.34 -7.61 4.24
C SER A 409 10.28 -8.71 4.37
N ALA A 410 9.52 -8.72 5.46
CA ALA A 410 8.48 -9.72 5.71
C ALA A 410 7.19 -9.48 4.93
N THR A 411 6.97 -8.30 4.31
CA THR A 411 5.76 -8.05 3.50
C THR A 411 5.77 -8.79 2.17
N ALA A 412 6.95 -9.22 1.69
CA ALA A 412 7.03 -9.95 0.43
C ALA A 412 6.34 -11.32 0.54
N LEU A 413 5.25 -11.50 -0.22
CA LEU A 413 4.44 -12.74 -0.22
C LEU A 413 5.28 -14.01 -0.50
N ILE A 414 6.40 -13.90 -1.23
CA ILE A 414 7.29 -15.03 -1.52
C ILE A 414 7.97 -15.62 -0.28
N TYR A 415 8.13 -14.83 0.79
CA TYR A 415 8.73 -15.27 2.06
C TYR A 415 7.69 -15.75 3.08
N GLN A 416 6.38 -15.68 2.76
CA GLN A 416 5.33 -16.14 3.67
C GLN A 416 5.56 -17.58 4.17
N PRO A 417 5.92 -18.59 3.35
CA PRO A 417 6.14 -19.95 3.86
C PRO A 417 7.22 -20.02 4.95
N GLU A 418 8.27 -19.22 4.83
CA GLU A 418 9.34 -19.12 5.83
C GLU A 418 8.81 -18.45 7.11
N LEU A 419 8.04 -17.38 7.00
CA LEU A 419 7.39 -16.71 8.14
C LEU A 419 6.46 -17.64 8.91
N LEU A 420 5.61 -18.41 8.23
CA LEU A 420 4.69 -19.35 8.88
C LEU A 420 5.47 -20.47 9.58
N ALA A 421 6.53 -20.98 8.94
CA ALA A 421 7.39 -22.00 9.52
C ALA A 421 8.12 -21.49 10.77
N GLU A 422 8.58 -20.24 10.78
CA GLU A 422 9.20 -19.64 11.96
C GLU A 422 8.25 -19.62 13.16
N VAL A 423 6.98 -19.25 12.94
CA VAL A 423 5.98 -19.25 14.02
C VAL A 423 5.68 -20.67 14.48
N SER A 424 5.44 -21.60 13.55
CA SER A 424 5.10 -22.99 13.90
C SER A 424 6.25 -23.76 14.57
N ASN A 425 7.49 -23.44 14.22
CA ASN A 425 8.68 -24.11 14.75
C ASN A 425 9.15 -23.51 16.08
N THR A 426 8.64 -22.33 16.47
CA THR A 426 8.92 -21.76 17.79
C THR A 426 8.07 -22.48 18.83
N THR A 427 8.69 -23.14 19.80
CA THR A 427 7.95 -23.99 20.74
C THR A 427 7.12 -23.15 21.72
N PRO A 428 6.03 -23.70 22.27
CA PRO A 428 5.28 -23.02 23.33
C PRO A 428 6.16 -22.58 24.48
N GLU A 429 7.20 -23.35 24.85
CA GLU A 429 8.17 -23.02 25.90
C GLU A 429 9.03 -21.80 25.55
N GLU A 430 9.46 -21.69 24.28
CA GLU A 430 10.17 -20.52 23.77
C GLU A 430 9.28 -19.26 23.80
N TRP A 431 7.99 -19.42 23.49
CA TRP A 431 7.00 -18.35 23.66
C TRP A 431 6.63 -18.07 25.12
N LYS A 432 6.70 -19.09 26.00
CA LYS A 432 6.29 -19.10 27.41
C LYS A 432 7.39 -18.69 28.39
N MET A 433 8.54 -18.20 27.95
CA MET A 433 9.57 -17.69 28.87
C MET A 433 9.05 -16.60 29.86
N LEU A 434 7.78 -16.21 29.79
CA LEU A 434 7.14 -15.13 30.50
C LEU A 434 5.70 -15.55 30.91
N GLU A 435 5.56 -16.43 31.91
CA GLU A 435 4.28 -16.66 32.61
C GLU A 435 3.81 -15.42 33.39
N ASP A 436 4.70 -14.46 33.62
CA ASP A 436 4.36 -13.13 34.11
C ASP A 436 3.84 -12.24 32.96
N GLU A 437 2.65 -11.66 33.17
CA GLU A 437 1.94 -10.85 32.17
C GLU A 437 2.78 -9.65 31.67
N ASP A 438 3.75 -9.17 32.45
CA ASP A 438 4.47 -7.91 32.19
C ASP A 438 5.87 -8.03 31.55
N ILE A 439 6.32 -9.24 31.19
CA ILE A 439 7.68 -9.34 30.63
C ILE A 439 7.65 -9.17 29.11
N VAL A 440 8.54 -8.30 28.64
CA VAL A 440 8.86 -8.06 27.23
C VAL A 440 9.66 -9.24 26.68
N LEU A 441 9.34 -9.67 25.45
CA LEU A 441 10.07 -10.77 24.80
C LEU A 441 11.55 -10.44 24.54
N PRO A 442 12.42 -11.45 24.46
CA PRO A 442 13.74 -11.29 23.85
C PRO A 442 13.65 -10.65 22.46
N GLN A 443 14.65 -9.82 22.09
CA GLN A 443 14.65 -9.03 20.84
C GLN A 443 14.33 -9.86 19.59
N ASN A 444 14.88 -11.08 19.48
CA ASN A 444 14.66 -11.96 18.33
C ASN A 444 13.19 -12.44 18.25
N LEU A 445 12.53 -12.70 19.39
CA LEU A 445 11.13 -13.08 19.42
C LEU A 445 10.22 -11.88 19.18
N GLN A 446 10.59 -10.69 19.66
CA GLN A 446 9.89 -9.45 19.29
C GLN A 446 9.88 -9.24 17.77
N ILE A 447 11.05 -9.33 17.13
CA ILE A 447 11.17 -9.22 15.66
C ILE A 447 10.33 -10.30 14.97
N ARG A 448 10.41 -11.56 15.41
CA ARG A 448 9.62 -12.66 14.81
C ARG A 448 8.12 -12.38 14.87
N SER A 449 7.60 -11.98 16.03
CA SER A 449 6.18 -11.63 16.19
C SER A 449 5.79 -10.42 15.33
N LEU A 450 6.64 -9.39 15.26
CA LEU A 450 6.39 -8.20 14.46
C LEU A 450 6.44 -8.48 12.95
N ARG A 451 7.28 -9.41 12.47
CA ARG A 451 7.34 -9.79 11.05
C ARG A 451 6.02 -10.36 10.56
N ILE A 452 5.47 -11.34 11.27
CA ILE A 452 4.17 -11.94 10.90
C ILE A 452 3.02 -10.94 11.10
N ALA A 453 3.07 -10.09 12.14
CA ALA A 453 2.06 -9.05 12.34
C ALA A 453 2.10 -7.98 11.22
N MET A 454 3.29 -7.56 10.77
CA MET A 454 3.42 -6.67 9.62
C MET A 454 2.86 -7.30 8.35
N HIS A 455 3.25 -8.55 8.07
CA HIS A 455 2.76 -9.30 6.91
C HIS A 455 1.23 -9.40 6.88
N VAL A 456 0.62 -9.69 8.03
CA VAL A 456 -0.85 -9.71 8.19
C VAL A 456 -1.48 -8.32 8.05
N SER A 457 -0.80 -7.27 8.51
CA SER A 457 -1.27 -5.88 8.36
C SER A 457 -1.27 -5.42 6.90
N ASP A 458 -0.28 -5.87 6.11
CA ASP A 458 -0.17 -5.53 4.69
C ASP A 458 -1.31 -6.15 3.85
N ILE A 459 -1.79 -7.33 4.24
CA ILE A 459 -2.97 -7.96 3.63
C ILE A 459 -4.29 -7.68 4.39
N SER A 460 -4.32 -6.63 5.21
CA SER A 460 -5.44 -6.35 6.11
C SER A 460 -6.78 -6.06 5.44
N GLN A 461 -6.77 -5.59 4.19
CA GLN A 461 -7.96 -5.46 3.37
C GLN A 461 -8.76 -6.76 3.28
N THR A 462 -8.13 -7.92 3.45
CA THR A 462 -8.79 -9.25 3.40
C THR A 462 -9.71 -9.55 4.57
N MET A 463 -9.54 -8.85 5.70
CA MET A 463 -10.29 -9.06 6.95
C MET A 463 -11.23 -7.91 7.30
N LYS A 464 -11.22 -6.83 6.52
CA LYS A 464 -12.14 -5.70 6.68
C LYS A 464 -13.58 -6.07 6.31
N PRO A 465 -14.58 -5.27 6.75
CA PRO A 465 -15.95 -5.39 6.28
C PRO A 465 -16.01 -5.49 4.76
N PHE A 466 -16.87 -6.35 4.23
CA PHE A 466 -16.87 -6.71 2.80
C PHE A 466 -16.93 -5.48 1.88
N ALA A 467 -17.69 -4.44 2.24
CA ALA A 467 -17.77 -3.20 1.47
C ALA A 467 -16.44 -2.45 1.36
N ASN A 468 -15.60 -2.50 2.39
CA ASN A 468 -14.27 -1.90 2.41
C ASN A 468 -13.26 -2.81 1.70
N HIS A 469 -13.29 -4.12 2.01
CA HIS A 469 -12.51 -5.14 1.30
C HIS A 469 -12.66 -5.02 -0.22
N GLN A 470 -13.90 -4.91 -0.69
CA GLN A 470 -14.22 -4.82 -2.11
C GLN A 470 -13.61 -3.57 -2.78
N LYS A 471 -13.56 -2.41 -2.09
CA LYS A 471 -12.92 -1.20 -2.63
C LYS A 471 -11.41 -1.41 -2.84
N TRP A 472 -10.76 -2.07 -1.89
CA TRP A 472 -9.33 -2.39 -1.97
C TRP A 472 -9.02 -3.38 -3.09
N VAL A 473 -9.82 -4.45 -3.22
CA VAL A 473 -9.71 -5.40 -4.33
C VAL A 473 -9.79 -4.69 -5.68
N PHE A 474 -10.67 -3.69 -5.80
CA PHE A 474 -10.84 -2.94 -7.03
C PHE A 474 -9.66 -2.01 -7.33
N ARG A 475 -9.11 -1.36 -6.30
CA ARG A 475 -7.85 -0.60 -6.42
C ARG A 475 -6.70 -1.50 -6.89
N LEU A 476 -6.55 -2.69 -6.30
CA LEU A 476 -5.50 -3.63 -6.69
C LEU A 476 -5.67 -4.10 -8.15
N ASN A 477 -6.89 -4.40 -8.56
CA ASN A 477 -7.17 -4.83 -9.93
C ASN A 477 -6.94 -3.70 -10.95
N ASP A 478 -7.28 -2.45 -10.61
CA ASP A 478 -6.93 -1.27 -11.43
C ASP A 478 -5.42 -1.12 -11.62
N GLU A 479 -4.63 -1.41 -10.58
CA GLU A 479 -3.18 -1.36 -10.66
C GLU A 479 -2.61 -2.48 -11.53
N HIS A 480 -3.10 -3.71 -11.38
CA HIS A 480 -2.73 -4.82 -12.27
C HIS A 480 -3.05 -4.51 -13.74
N TYR A 481 -4.18 -3.84 -14.00
CA TYR A 481 -4.52 -3.40 -15.35
C TYR A 481 -3.55 -2.34 -15.89
N LYS A 482 -3.03 -1.43 -15.07
CA LYS A 482 -1.98 -0.50 -15.49
C LYS A 482 -0.69 -1.23 -15.87
N GLN A 483 -0.34 -2.30 -15.14
CA GLN A 483 0.79 -3.14 -15.52
C GLN A 483 0.55 -3.83 -16.88
N GLY A 484 -0.65 -4.38 -17.11
CA GLY A 484 -0.99 -5.00 -18.40
C GLY A 484 -0.96 -4.00 -19.56
N GLU A 485 -1.46 -2.78 -19.35
CA GLU A 485 -1.41 -1.70 -20.33
C GLU A 485 0.05 -1.31 -20.67
N LEU A 486 0.97 -1.35 -19.69
CA LEU A 486 2.41 -1.18 -19.91
C LEU A 486 3.01 -2.36 -20.70
N ASP A 487 2.67 -3.59 -20.32
CA ASP A 487 3.16 -4.82 -20.96
C ASP A 487 2.80 -4.86 -22.46
N GLU A 488 1.55 -4.52 -22.79
CA GLU A 488 1.05 -4.42 -24.17
C GLU A 488 1.75 -3.31 -24.95
N ARG A 489 1.87 -2.12 -24.35
CA ARG A 489 2.46 -0.93 -25.01
C ARG A 489 3.92 -1.14 -25.37
N GLU A 490 4.68 -1.81 -24.50
CA GLU A 490 6.10 -2.07 -24.68
C GLU A 490 6.38 -3.46 -25.32
N HIS A 491 5.32 -4.21 -25.66
CA HIS A 491 5.40 -5.55 -26.26
C HIS A 491 6.27 -6.55 -25.48
N LEU A 492 6.10 -6.58 -24.15
CA LEU A 492 6.95 -7.36 -23.24
C LEU A 492 6.48 -8.82 -23.09
N CYS A 493 5.16 -9.06 -23.09
CA CYS A 493 4.55 -10.38 -22.98
C CYS A 493 4.96 -11.16 -21.72
N VAL A 494 5.11 -10.47 -20.58
CA VAL A 494 5.53 -11.09 -19.31
C VAL A 494 4.45 -11.10 -18.24
N SER A 495 3.46 -10.20 -18.36
CA SER A 495 2.40 -10.05 -17.37
C SER A 495 1.41 -11.23 -17.39
N PRO A 496 0.87 -11.61 -16.23
CA PRO A 496 -0.13 -12.68 -16.14
C PRO A 496 -1.49 -12.24 -16.68
N SER A 497 -2.37 -13.21 -16.96
CA SER A 497 -3.68 -12.98 -17.58
C SER A 497 -4.59 -12.01 -16.81
N PHE A 498 -4.47 -11.94 -15.48
CA PHE A 498 -5.26 -11.02 -14.64
C PHE A 498 -4.90 -9.53 -14.85
N CYS A 499 -3.76 -9.23 -15.47
CA CYS A 499 -3.39 -7.88 -15.85
C CYS A 499 -4.13 -7.38 -17.11
N PHE A 500 -4.84 -8.25 -17.84
CA PHE A 500 -5.48 -7.91 -19.11
C PHE A 500 -7.01 -7.99 -19.01
N LYS A 501 -7.70 -6.86 -19.24
CA LYS A 501 -9.16 -6.75 -19.12
C LYS A 501 -9.93 -7.74 -20.01
N ASP A 502 -9.39 -8.05 -21.18
CA ASP A 502 -10.05 -8.95 -22.14
C ASP A 502 -9.88 -10.43 -21.78
N LEU A 503 -8.85 -10.77 -20.98
CA LEU A 503 -8.54 -12.15 -20.55
C LEU A 503 -9.06 -12.45 -19.14
N TRP A 504 -9.29 -11.42 -18.34
CA TRP A 504 -9.79 -11.52 -16.98
C TRP A 504 -11.32 -11.55 -16.96
N THR A 505 -11.91 -12.74 -16.94
CA THR A 505 -13.38 -12.90 -16.88
C THR A 505 -13.88 -12.70 -15.45
N PHE A 506 -15.18 -12.41 -15.29
CA PHE A 506 -15.78 -12.25 -13.97
C PHE A 506 -15.67 -13.52 -13.11
N GLU A 507 -15.87 -14.69 -13.71
CA GLU A 507 -15.72 -15.99 -13.05
C GLU A 507 -14.27 -16.20 -12.56
N ARG A 508 -13.27 -15.97 -13.42
CA ARG A 508 -11.86 -16.07 -13.05
C ARG A 508 -11.48 -15.08 -11.94
N PHE A 509 -12.02 -13.86 -12.00
CA PHE A 509 -11.85 -12.87 -10.95
C PHE A 509 -12.41 -13.38 -9.61
N LEU A 510 -13.65 -13.87 -9.55
CA LEU A 510 -14.24 -14.38 -8.31
C LEU A 510 -13.46 -15.56 -7.74
N GLY A 511 -13.13 -16.55 -8.57
CA GLY A 511 -12.34 -17.70 -8.17
C GLY A 511 -10.95 -17.30 -7.64
N SER A 512 -10.34 -16.26 -8.21
CA SER A 512 -9.06 -15.72 -7.71
C SER A 512 -9.18 -15.12 -6.31
N GLN A 513 -10.29 -14.43 -5.99
CA GLN A 513 -10.50 -13.84 -4.67
C GLN A 513 -10.68 -14.93 -3.61
N VAL A 514 -11.53 -15.93 -3.90
CA VAL A 514 -11.71 -17.09 -3.01
C VAL A 514 -10.38 -17.83 -2.81
N CYS A 515 -9.62 -18.05 -3.89
CA CYS A 515 -8.32 -18.72 -3.84
C CYS A 515 -7.32 -17.93 -2.97
N PHE A 516 -7.14 -16.64 -3.22
CA PHE A 516 -6.23 -15.80 -2.46
C PHE A 516 -6.57 -15.78 -0.96
N LEU A 517 -7.84 -15.58 -0.63
CA LEU A 517 -8.30 -15.56 0.77
C LEU A 517 -8.04 -16.91 1.46
N LYS A 518 -8.38 -18.04 0.83
CA LYS A 518 -8.21 -19.37 1.42
C LYS A 518 -6.77 -19.86 1.49
N LYS A 519 -5.95 -19.53 0.49
CA LYS A 519 -4.61 -20.11 0.30
C LYS A 519 -3.47 -19.23 0.77
N VAL A 520 -3.69 -17.91 0.83
CA VAL A 520 -2.65 -16.94 1.21
C VAL A 520 -3.05 -16.23 2.49
N ALA A 521 -4.21 -15.55 2.52
CA ALA A 521 -4.57 -14.67 3.62
C ALA A 521 -4.95 -15.41 4.91
N LEU A 522 -5.87 -16.37 4.83
CA LEU A 522 -6.34 -17.13 5.99
C LEU A 522 -5.20 -17.86 6.71
N PRO A 523 -4.28 -18.60 6.02
CA PRO A 523 -3.14 -19.21 6.70
C PRO A 523 -2.22 -18.22 7.43
N ALA A 524 -2.01 -17.01 6.88
CA ALA A 524 -1.18 -15.99 7.52
C ALA A 524 -1.79 -15.48 8.82
N VAL A 525 -3.09 -15.18 8.83
CA VAL A 525 -3.77 -14.71 10.05
C VAL A 525 -3.90 -15.83 11.09
N VAL A 526 -4.22 -17.06 10.66
CA VAL A 526 -4.29 -18.22 11.56
C VAL A 526 -2.94 -18.52 12.20
N ALA A 527 -1.82 -18.27 11.53
CA ALA A 527 -0.50 -18.46 12.12
C ALA A 527 -0.24 -17.56 13.34
N LEU A 528 -0.85 -16.36 13.41
CA LEU A 528 -0.76 -15.51 14.61
C LEU A 528 -1.37 -16.20 15.84
N ASN A 529 -2.45 -16.98 15.69
CA ASN A 529 -3.01 -17.81 16.77
C ASN A 529 -2.10 -18.99 17.17
N GLY A 530 -1.03 -19.25 16.41
CA GLY A 530 0.04 -20.17 16.81
C GLY A 530 0.93 -19.60 17.92
N ILE A 531 0.85 -18.30 18.20
CA ILE A 531 1.53 -17.65 19.31
C ILE A 531 0.63 -17.77 20.56
N PRO A 532 1.02 -18.51 21.62
CA PRO A 532 0.10 -18.96 22.68
C PRO A 532 -0.70 -17.90 23.43
N TRP A 533 -0.19 -16.67 23.52
CA TRP A 533 -0.80 -15.55 24.25
C TRP A 533 -1.50 -14.54 23.33
N LEU A 534 -1.51 -14.78 22.02
CA LEU A 534 -2.08 -13.89 21.02
C LEU A 534 -3.41 -14.47 20.50
N ASP A 535 -4.47 -13.67 20.58
CA ASP A 535 -5.79 -14.00 20.01
C ASP A 535 -6.14 -12.98 18.93
N VAL A 536 -6.30 -13.48 17.69
CA VAL A 536 -6.76 -12.69 16.54
C VAL A 536 -7.99 -13.29 15.87
N ASN A 537 -8.83 -14.04 16.61
CA ASN A 537 -10.00 -14.73 16.06
C ASN A 537 -11.01 -13.78 15.38
N GLU A 538 -11.12 -12.52 15.82
CA GLU A 538 -11.94 -11.53 15.14
C GLU A 538 -11.46 -11.28 13.68
N LEU A 539 -10.15 -11.24 13.47
CA LEU A 539 -9.53 -11.07 12.16
C LEU A 539 -9.74 -12.30 11.27
N VAL A 540 -9.61 -13.49 11.85
CA VAL A 540 -9.92 -14.77 11.18
C VAL A 540 -11.37 -14.79 10.71
N ASN A 541 -12.31 -14.44 11.59
CA ASN A 541 -13.74 -14.36 11.26
C ASN A 541 -14.02 -13.34 10.14
N GLY A 542 -13.26 -12.25 10.07
CA GLY A 542 -13.35 -11.27 8.98
C GLY A 542 -13.03 -11.88 7.61
N ILE A 543 -11.94 -12.65 7.52
CA ILE A 543 -11.55 -13.34 6.28
C ILE A 543 -12.59 -14.40 5.91
N GLU A 544 -13.06 -15.21 6.86
CA GLU A 544 -14.06 -16.24 6.61
C GLU A 544 -15.39 -15.66 6.09
N LYS A 545 -15.84 -14.53 6.64
CA LYS A 545 -17.01 -13.79 6.12
C LYS A 545 -16.80 -13.34 4.68
N ASN A 546 -15.62 -12.81 4.36
CA ASN A 546 -15.30 -12.36 3.01
C ASN A 546 -15.21 -13.53 2.02
N ILE A 547 -14.66 -14.68 2.44
CA ILE A 547 -14.69 -15.92 1.66
C ILE A 547 -16.13 -16.31 1.33
N ALA A 548 -17.00 -16.38 2.35
CA ALA A 548 -18.38 -16.78 2.16
C ALA A 548 -19.16 -15.84 1.22
N GLU A 549 -18.91 -14.52 1.28
CA GLU A 549 -19.56 -13.58 0.38
C GLU A 549 -19.06 -13.69 -1.06
N TRP A 550 -17.76 -13.94 -1.28
CA TRP A 550 -17.25 -14.20 -2.64
C TRP A 550 -17.77 -15.52 -3.22
N GLU A 551 -17.81 -16.59 -2.44
CA GLU A 551 -18.38 -17.89 -2.87
C GLU A 551 -19.87 -17.75 -3.22
N LYS A 552 -20.61 -16.95 -2.46
CA LYS A 552 -22.01 -16.64 -2.77
C LYS A 552 -22.15 -15.89 -4.09
N GLN A 553 -21.24 -14.96 -4.41
CA GLN A 553 -21.23 -14.27 -5.71
C GLN A 553 -20.82 -15.21 -6.85
N GLU A 554 -19.88 -16.11 -6.62
CA GLU A 554 -19.44 -17.14 -7.58
C GLU A 554 -20.60 -18.07 -7.93
N ALA A 555 -21.28 -18.63 -6.92
CA ALA A 555 -22.47 -19.46 -7.10
C ALA A 555 -23.60 -18.72 -7.82
N ALA A 556 -23.82 -17.44 -7.51
CA ALA A 556 -24.82 -16.62 -8.19
C ALA A 556 -24.46 -16.28 -9.64
N SER A 557 -23.18 -16.35 -10.02
CA SER A 557 -22.71 -16.09 -11.39
C SER A 557 -22.75 -17.31 -12.30
N ALA A 558 -22.78 -18.51 -11.70
CA ALA A 558 -22.93 -19.79 -12.40
C ALA A 558 -24.39 -20.09 -12.83
N HIS A 559 -25.34 -19.27 -12.39
CA HIS A 559 -26.77 -19.32 -12.72
C HIS A 559 -27.18 -18.11 -13.56
#